data_AF-A0A4Q0ZDQ1-F1
#
_entry.id   AF-A0A4Q0ZDQ1-F1
#
_cell.length_a   1.000
_cell.length_b   1.000
_cell.length_c   1.000
_cell.angle_alpha   90.00
_cell.angle_beta   90.00
_cell.angle_gamma   90.00
#
_symmetry.space_group_name_H-M   'P 1'
#
loop_
_entity.id
_entity.type
_entity.pdbx_description
1 polymer ?
#
loop_
_entity_poly.entity_id
_entity_poly.type
_entity_poly.pdbx_seq_one_letter_code
_entity_poly.pdbx_strand_id
1 'polypeptide(L)'
;MIKKTFLFLIFFPFLLKAVDVTNFIDKSKCDQIIDKQLYSICYSYKYKGALSGWTRLDGNLVGKKDIKERPKFYNEDSIPMKYRTKSSDYTGFGEDWNRGHFIVSDADFDYDIKALNKTYSMANIIPQSSIINQKTWTKVERYGRMVSQKLGYVNSISIARYDNPNSKIKNNIVIPTKLYRIYYNNEAKFEKCFEYENRLDVDYKNDKLKNHEISCKILKI
;
A
#
# COMPACT_ATOMS: atom_id res chain seq x y z
N MET A 1 67.40 -1.69 -13.05
CA MET A 1 66.52 -1.55 -11.86
C MET A 1 65.10 -1.29 -12.32
N ILE A 2 64.23 -2.31 -12.27
CA ILE A 2 62.82 -2.20 -12.70
C ILE A 2 61.98 -1.82 -11.47
N LYS A 3 61.43 -0.59 -11.46
CA LYS A 3 60.48 -0.15 -10.44
C LYS A 3 59.13 -0.80 -10.72
N LYS A 4 58.70 -1.73 -9.86
CA LYS A 4 57.33 -2.25 -9.85
C LYS A 4 56.44 -1.23 -9.15
N THR A 5 55.61 -0.53 -9.91
CA THR A 5 54.56 0.35 -9.37
C THR A 5 53.40 -0.53 -8.91
N PHE A 6 53.18 -0.63 -7.60
CA PHE A 6 52.00 -1.30 -7.03
C PHE A 6 50.79 -0.38 -7.17
N LEU A 7 49.83 -0.76 -8.02
CA LEU A 7 48.56 -0.08 -8.16
C LEU A 7 47.64 -0.57 -7.02
N PHE A 8 47.46 0.25 -5.98
CA PHE A 8 46.46 -0.02 -4.94
C PHE A 8 45.07 0.30 -5.49
N LEU A 9 44.30 -0.74 -5.85
CA LEU A 9 42.87 -0.64 -6.13
C LEU A 9 42.14 -0.38 -4.81
N ILE A 10 41.80 0.88 -4.56
CA ILE A 10 40.93 1.28 -3.44
C ILE A 10 39.51 0.84 -3.79
N PHE A 11 39.08 -0.29 -3.24
CA PHE A 11 37.67 -0.70 -3.26
C PHE A 11 36.90 0.21 -2.30
N PHE A 12 36.21 1.23 -2.84
CA PHE A 12 35.19 1.95 -2.08
C PHE A 12 33.99 1.02 -1.92
N PRO A 13 33.64 0.55 -0.71
CA PRO A 13 32.41 -0.20 -0.53
C PRO A 13 31.26 0.77 -0.81
N PHE A 14 30.51 0.50 -1.88
CA PHE A 14 29.22 1.16 -2.10
C PHE A 14 28.31 0.79 -0.93
N LEU A 15 28.20 1.67 0.06
CA LEU A 15 27.18 1.56 1.10
C LEU A 15 25.82 1.75 0.44
N LEU A 16 25.14 0.64 0.18
CA LEU A 16 23.72 0.66 -0.16
C LEU A 16 22.97 1.20 1.08
N LYS A 17 22.40 2.40 0.95
CA LYS A 17 21.55 2.97 2.00
C LYS A 17 20.34 2.06 2.21
N ALA A 18 20.09 1.68 3.46
CA ALA A 18 18.89 0.95 3.85
C ALA A 18 17.64 1.75 3.48
N VAL A 19 16.62 1.07 3.00
CA VAL A 19 15.32 1.67 2.68
C VAL A 19 14.56 1.91 3.98
N ASP A 20 14.04 3.12 4.15
CA ASP A 20 13.19 3.51 5.28
C ASP A 20 11.86 4.11 4.78
N VAL A 21 10.82 4.05 5.60
CA VAL A 21 9.52 4.65 5.33
C VAL A 21 9.63 6.15 5.04
N THR A 22 10.54 6.87 5.71
CA THR A 22 10.74 8.32 5.49
C THR A 22 11.32 8.63 4.12
N ASN A 23 11.87 7.65 3.39
CA ASN A 23 12.28 7.87 2.01
C ASN A 23 11.10 8.08 1.07
N PHE A 24 9.88 7.68 1.46
CA PHE A 24 8.70 7.75 0.59
C PHE A 24 7.55 8.55 1.20
N ILE A 25 7.50 8.68 2.52
CA ILE A 25 6.39 9.31 3.23
C ILE A 25 6.86 10.53 3.99
N ASP A 26 6.32 11.68 3.60
CA ASP A 26 6.38 12.91 4.38
C ASP A 26 5.23 12.93 5.38
N LYS A 27 5.53 12.57 6.63
CA LYS A 27 4.51 12.52 7.70
C LYS A 27 3.92 13.89 8.04
N SER A 28 4.58 14.99 7.67
CA SER A 28 4.04 16.34 7.91
C SER A 28 2.82 16.66 7.05
N LYS A 29 2.60 15.88 5.98
CA LYS A 29 1.42 16.00 5.10
C LYS A 29 0.18 15.28 5.65
N CYS A 30 0.33 14.49 6.72
CA CYS A 30 -0.78 13.76 7.32
C CYS A 30 -1.54 14.70 8.25
N ASP A 31 -2.86 14.81 8.07
CA ASP A 31 -3.71 15.48 9.05
C ASP A 31 -3.81 14.65 10.33
N GLN A 32 -3.72 13.31 10.19
CA GLN A 32 -3.72 12.37 11.31
C GLN A 32 -2.93 11.11 10.96
N ILE A 33 -2.08 10.66 11.90
CA ILE A 33 -1.51 9.31 11.87
C ILE A 33 -2.42 8.38 12.67
N ILE A 34 -2.87 7.29 12.05
CA ILE A 34 -3.70 6.27 12.69
C ILE A 34 -2.85 5.01 12.84
N ASP A 35 -2.61 4.59 14.08
CA ASP A 35 -1.90 3.34 14.38
C ASP A 35 -2.91 2.21 14.67
N LYS A 36 -2.89 1.16 13.85
CA LYS A 36 -3.71 -0.04 14.00
C LYS A 36 -2.93 -1.19 14.65
N GLN A 37 -1.73 -0.91 15.18
CA GLN A 37 -0.73 -1.83 15.76
C GLN A 37 -0.07 -2.78 14.76
N LEU A 38 -0.76 -3.15 13.67
CA LEU A 38 -0.25 -4.00 12.60
C LEU A 38 0.21 -3.18 11.38
N TYR A 39 -0.35 -1.99 11.22
CA TYR A 39 -0.05 -1.06 10.16
C TYR A 39 -0.40 0.35 10.61
N SER A 40 0.16 1.34 9.93
CA SER A 40 -0.13 2.74 10.19
C SER A 40 -0.64 3.42 8.93
N ILE A 41 -1.44 4.46 9.11
CA ILE A 41 -2.08 5.22 8.03
C ILE A 41 -1.76 6.70 8.21
N CYS A 42 -1.25 7.32 7.15
CA CYS A 42 -1.21 8.76 6.98
C CYS A 42 -2.52 9.21 6.33
N TYR A 43 -3.43 9.76 7.13
CA TYR A 43 -4.79 10.10 6.68
C TYR A 43 -4.90 11.59 6.32
N SER A 44 -5.67 11.89 5.27
CA SER A 44 -6.02 13.26 4.89
C SER A 44 -7.49 13.56 5.14
N TYR A 45 -7.75 14.63 5.88
CA TYR A 45 -9.06 15.21 6.12
C TYR A 45 -9.63 15.88 4.86
N LYS A 46 -8.76 16.45 4.02
CA LYS A 46 -9.14 17.05 2.72
C LYS A 46 -9.71 16.00 1.77
N TYR A 47 -9.05 14.85 1.65
CA TYR A 47 -9.45 13.79 0.73
C TYR A 47 -10.40 12.76 1.35
N LYS A 48 -10.51 12.76 2.69
CA LYS A 48 -11.20 11.73 3.49
C LYS A 48 -10.72 10.33 3.12
N GLY A 49 -9.41 10.17 2.98
CA GLY A 49 -8.77 8.94 2.58
C GLY A 49 -7.29 8.93 2.97
N ALA A 50 -6.66 7.77 2.87
CA ALA A 50 -5.24 7.62 3.14
C ALA A 50 -4.40 8.28 2.04
N LEU A 51 -3.45 9.14 2.43
CA LEU A 51 -2.37 9.58 1.54
C LEU A 51 -1.33 8.46 1.38
N SER A 52 -1.05 7.77 2.48
CA SER A 52 -0.12 6.66 2.50
C SER A 52 -0.32 5.78 3.74
N GLY A 53 0.39 4.67 3.80
CA GLY A 53 0.45 3.82 4.98
C GLY A 53 1.51 2.75 4.82
N TRP A 54 1.88 2.12 5.93
CA TRP A 54 2.98 1.15 5.96
C TRP A 54 2.71 0.01 6.93
N THR A 55 3.27 -1.15 6.63
CA THR A 55 3.20 -2.36 7.45
C THR A 55 4.41 -3.25 7.21
N ARG A 56 4.56 -4.29 8.04
CA ARG A 56 5.46 -5.42 7.82
C ARG A 56 4.62 -6.69 7.75
N LEU A 57 4.70 -7.38 6.62
CA LEU A 57 4.09 -8.70 6.45
C LEU A 57 5.05 -9.77 6.98
N ASP A 58 4.59 -10.57 7.93
CA ASP A 58 5.32 -11.71 8.48
C ASP A 58 5.09 -12.95 7.62
N GLY A 59 6.16 -13.48 7.02
CA GLY A 59 6.12 -14.67 6.17
C GLY A 59 5.68 -15.94 6.87
N ASN A 60 5.79 -16.01 8.21
CA ASN A 60 5.36 -17.15 9.01
C ASN A 60 3.87 -17.11 9.37
N LEU A 61 3.23 -15.95 9.21
CA LEU A 61 1.81 -15.75 9.55
C LEU A 61 0.94 -15.65 8.30
N VAL A 62 1.39 -14.91 7.29
CA VAL A 62 0.65 -14.69 6.04
C VAL A 62 0.32 -16.02 5.36
N GLY A 63 -0.97 -16.26 5.11
CA GLY A 63 -1.46 -17.48 4.47
C GLY A 63 -1.43 -18.73 5.36
N LYS A 64 -1.11 -18.62 6.65
CA LYS A 64 -1.11 -19.75 7.60
C LYS A 64 -2.52 -20.26 7.90
N LYS A 65 -3.52 -19.38 7.84
CA LYS A 65 -4.94 -19.73 7.81
C LYS A 65 -5.61 -18.88 6.72
N ASP A 66 -6.88 -19.17 6.48
CA ASP A 66 -7.70 -18.51 5.46
C ASP A 66 -9.11 -18.39 6.05
N ILE A 67 -9.27 -17.46 7.00
CA ILE A 67 -10.56 -17.19 7.65
C ILE A 67 -11.54 -16.74 6.56
N LYS A 68 -12.59 -17.53 6.32
CA LYS A 68 -13.56 -17.28 5.25
C LYS A 68 -14.60 -16.22 5.61
N GLU A 69 -14.97 -16.14 6.89
CA GLU A 69 -15.91 -15.13 7.37
C GLU A 69 -15.29 -13.73 7.24
N ARG A 70 -15.99 -12.84 6.51
CA ARG A 70 -15.50 -11.49 6.26
C ARG A 70 -16.20 -10.49 7.18
N PRO A 71 -15.44 -9.72 7.99
CA PRO A 71 -16.00 -8.67 8.84
C PRO A 71 -16.80 -7.63 8.08
N LYS A 72 -17.65 -6.90 8.83
CA LYS A 72 -18.27 -5.69 8.31
C LYS A 72 -17.28 -4.52 8.39
N PHE A 73 -17.28 -3.69 7.36
CA PHE A 73 -16.58 -2.40 7.42
C PHE A 73 -17.11 -1.55 8.57
N TYR A 74 -16.21 -0.91 9.31
CA TYR A 74 -16.57 -0.06 10.45
C TYR A 74 -15.88 1.31 10.36
N ASN A 75 -16.50 2.31 10.95
CA ASN A 75 -15.98 3.67 10.95
C ASN A 75 -14.77 3.77 11.87
N GLU A 76 -13.76 4.55 11.48
CA GLU A 76 -12.61 4.79 12.36
C GLU A 76 -12.91 5.93 13.34
N ASP A 77 -13.28 5.57 14.56
CA ASP A 77 -13.78 6.54 15.54
C ASP A 77 -12.74 7.53 16.04
N SER A 78 -11.45 7.21 15.88
CA SER A 78 -10.34 8.14 16.14
C SER A 78 -10.30 9.32 15.15
N ILE A 79 -10.95 9.24 13.99
CA ILE A 79 -11.06 10.36 13.04
C ILE A 79 -12.25 11.24 13.45
N PRO A 80 -12.12 12.58 13.54
CA PRO A 80 -13.25 13.46 13.83
C PRO A 80 -14.41 13.27 12.84
N MET A 81 -15.65 13.27 13.34
CA MET A 81 -16.84 12.90 12.57
C MET A 81 -16.98 13.62 11.22
N LYS A 82 -16.56 14.89 11.12
CA LYS A 82 -16.59 15.70 9.89
C LYS A 82 -15.72 15.12 8.75
N TYR A 83 -14.64 14.44 9.10
CA TYR A 83 -13.64 13.90 8.17
C TYR A 83 -13.73 12.37 8.01
N ARG A 84 -14.54 11.72 8.85
CA ARG A 84 -14.70 10.26 8.88
C ARG A 84 -15.54 9.77 7.68
N THR A 85 -15.10 8.67 7.09
CA THR A 85 -15.85 7.94 6.06
C THR A 85 -16.64 6.80 6.65
N LYS A 86 -17.75 6.46 6.00
CA LYS A 86 -18.65 5.37 6.39
C LYS A 86 -18.82 4.39 5.24
N SER A 87 -19.09 3.13 5.56
CA SER A 87 -19.37 2.13 4.53
C SER A 87 -20.56 2.50 3.65
N SER A 88 -21.55 3.23 4.18
CA SER A 88 -22.73 3.70 3.44
C SER A 88 -22.41 4.77 2.41
N ASP A 89 -21.28 5.47 2.52
CA ASP A 89 -20.86 6.50 1.55
C ASP A 89 -20.52 5.87 0.19
N TYR A 90 -20.24 4.57 0.14
CA TYR A 90 -19.97 3.81 -1.09
C TYR A 90 -21.24 3.22 -1.72
N THR A 91 -22.38 3.28 -1.02
CA THR A 91 -23.64 2.72 -1.53
C THR A 91 -24.09 3.47 -2.78
N GLY A 92 -24.31 2.73 -3.87
CA GLY A 92 -24.66 3.27 -5.18
C GLY A 92 -23.47 3.58 -6.10
N PHE A 93 -22.23 3.46 -5.59
CA PHE A 93 -21.02 3.63 -6.40
C PHE A 93 -20.29 2.30 -6.66
N GLY A 94 -20.69 1.21 -6.00
CA GLY A 94 -19.96 -0.06 -5.98
C GLY A 94 -19.77 -0.75 -7.33
N GLU A 95 -20.51 -0.37 -8.37
CA GLU A 95 -20.27 -0.85 -9.73
C GLU A 95 -18.92 -0.37 -10.27
N ASP A 96 -18.62 0.91 -10.07
CA ASP A 96 -17.38 1.54 -10.54
C ASP A 96 -16.32 1.65 -9.44
N TRP A 97 -16.74 2.02 -8.23
CA TRP A 97 -15.88 2.37 -7.10
C TRP A 97 -16.15 1.48 -5.90
N ASN A 98 -15.30 0.48 -5.74
CA ASN A 98 -15.35 -0.46 -4.62
C ASN A 98 -14.80 0.19 -3.35
N ARG A 99 -15.16 -0.41 -2.21
CA ARG A 99 -14.45 -0.26 -0.94
C ARG A 99 -13.12 -1.01 -1.04
N GLY A 100 -12.11 -0.38 -1.62
CA GLY A 100 -10.80 -0.98 -1.85
C GLY A 100 -9.95 -0.96 -0.58
N HIS A 101 -9.49 -2.14 -0.15
CA HIS A 101 -8.50 -2.25 0.91
C HIS A 101 -7.16 -1.72 0.40
N PHE A 102 -6.66 -0.63 1.00
CA PHE A 102 -5.53 0.10 0.39
C PHE A 102 -4.18 -0.13 1.06
N ILE A 103 -4.06 0.09 2.37
CA ILE A 103 -2.78 -0.07 3.06
C ILE A 103 -2.47 -1.54 3.27
N VAL A 104 -3.49 -2.32 3.66
CA VAL A 104 -3.39 -3.76 3.87
C VAL A 104 -4.64 -4.45 3.33
N SER A 105 -4.46 -5.60 2.67
CA SER A 105 -5.56 -6.43 2.21
C SER A 105 -6.09 -7.31 3.35
N ASP A 106 -7.30 -7.84 3.23
CA ASP A 106 -7.84 -8.80 4.20
C ASP A 106 -6.97 -10.07 4.28
N ALA A 107 -6.54 -10.61 3.13
CA ALA A 107 -5.67 -11.77 3.00
C ALA A 107 -4.25 -11.59 3.56
N ASP A 108 -3.85 -10.36 3.91
CA ASP A 108 -2.57 -10.12 4.59
C ASP A 108 -2.67 -10.52 6.08
N PHE A 109 -3.89 -10.56 6.64
CA PHE A 109 -4.15 -10.71 8.07
C PHE A 109 -5.24 -11.73 8.42
N ASP A 110 -5.71 -12.54 7.47
CA ASP A 110 -6.76 -13.56 7.67
C ASP A 110 -6.28 -14.84 8.39
N TYR A 111 -5.12 -14.76 9.06
CA TYR A 111 -4.62 -15.77 9.99
C TYR A 111 -5.12 -15.61 11.42
N ASP A 112 -5.64 -14.43 11.79
CA ASP A 112 -6.20 -14.10 13.11
C ASP A 112 -7.40 -13.17 12.96
N ILE A 113 -8.49 -13.44 13.70
CA ILE A 113 -9.74 -12.68 13.53
C ILE A 113 -9.61 -11.23 14.02
N LYS A 114 -8.79 -10.95 15.04
CA LYS A 114 -8.57 -9.57 15.52
C LYS A 114 -7.71 -8.80 14.51
N ALA A 115 -6.73 -9.45 13.89
CA ALA A 115 -5.92 -8.89 12.82
C ALA A 115 -6.77 -8.61 11.57
N LEU A 116 -7.57 -9.58 11.11
CA LEU A 116 -8.49 -9.44 10.00
C LEU A 116 -9.49 -8.29 10.23
N ASN A 117 -10.12 -8.22 11.41
CA ASN A 117 -11.02 -7.12 11.74
C ASN A 117 -10.36 -5.75 11.56
N LYS A 118 -9.07 -5.60 11.86
CA LYS A 118 -8.39 -4.30 11.70
C LYS A 118 -8.30 -3.84 10.25
N THR A 119 -8.32 -4.72 9.25
CA THR A 119 -8.25 -4.34 7.83
C THR A 119 -9.52 -3.64 7.34
N TYR A 120 -10.66 -3.89 8.02
CA TYR A 120 -11.99 -3.37 7.66
C TYR A 120 -12.29 -1.96 8.22
N SER A 121 -11.31 -1.29 8.83
CA SER A 121 -11.45 0.12 9.21
C SER A 121 -11.64 0.96 7.95
N MET A 122 -12.65 1.82 7.91
CA MET A 122 -12.87 2.74 6.80
C MET A 122 -11.70 3.72 6.55
N ALA A 123 -10.77 3.87 7.51
CA ALA A 123 -9.52 4.62 7.29
C ALA A 123 -8.53 3.91 6.35
N ASN A 124 -8.61 2.58 6.24
CA ASN A 124 -7.83 1.76 5.31
C ASN A 124 -8.49 1.67 3.91
N ILE A 125 -9.70 2.23 3.75
CA ILE A 125 -10.51 2.08 2.55
C ILE A 125 -10.46 3.34 1.70
N ILE A 126 -10.26 3.14 0.40
CA ILE A 126 -10.34 4.21 -0.62
C ILE A 126 -11.37 3.82 -1.70
N PRO A 127 -11.93 4.80 -2.43
CA PRO A 127 -12.61 4.53 -3.69
C PRO A 127 -11.61 3.96 -4.69
N GLN A 128 -11.73 2.67 -4.97
CA GLN A 128 -10.87 1.98 -5.92
C GLN A 128 -11.71 1.45 -7.08
N SER A 129 -11.23 1.63 -8.31
CA SER A 129 -11.87 1.08 -9.50
C SER A 129 -12.19 -0.41 -9.28
N SER A 130 -13.41 -0.81 -9.61
CA SER A 130 -13.90 -2.16 -9.37
C SER A 130 -13.06 -3.22 -10.09
N ILE A 131 -12.66 -2.94 -11.33
CA ILE A 131 -11.78 -3.82 -12.11
C ILE A 131 -10.38 -3.88 -11.47
N ILE A 132 -9.83 -2.74 -11.05
CA ILE A 132 -8.50 -2.71 -10.45
C ILE A 132 -8.48 -3.46 -9.12
N ASN A 133 -9.41 -3.13 -8.22
CA ASN A 133 -9.56 -3.76 -6.91
C ASN A 133 -9.71 -5.28 -7.05
N GLN A 134 -10.59 -5.76 -7.94
CA GLN A 134 -10.92 -7.18 -8.02
C GLN A 134 -9.94 -8.00 -8.88
N LYS A 135 -9.23 -7.39 -9.82
CA LYS A 135 -8.44 -8.13 -10.83
C LYS A 135 -6.95 -7.81 -10.82
N THR A 136 -6.54 -6.54 -10.84
CA THR A 136 -5.14 -6.17 -11.13
C THR A 136 -4.34 -5.83 -9.87
N TRP A 137 -4.97 -5.17 -8.89
CA TRP A 137 -4.36 -4.83 -7.59
C TRP A 137 -4.11 -6.08 -6.74
N THR A 138 -5.01 -7.06 -6.78
CA THR A 138 -4.85 -8.35 -6.09
C THR A 138 -3.56 -9.08 -6.48
N LYS A 139 -3.04 -8.84 -7.70
CA LYS A 139 -1.75 -9.39 -8.16
C LYS A 139 -0.59 -8.83 -7.35
N VAL A 140 -0.57 -7.52 -7.06
CA VAL A 140 0.51 -6.89 -6.27
C VAL A 140 0.38 -7.20 -4.77
N GLU A 141 -0.84 -7.36 -4.27
CA GLU A 141 -1.06 -7.83 -2.89
C GLU A 141 -0.56 -9.27 -2.71
N ARG A 142 -0.96 -10.18 -3.62
CA ARG A 142 -0.46 -11.56 -3.62
C ARG A 142 1.07 -11.61 -3.77
N TYR A 143 1.65 -10.73 -4.58
CA TYR A 143 3.10 -10.63 -4.72
C TYR A 143 3.78 -10.31 -3.39
N GLY A 144 3.28 -9.34 -2.62
CA GLY A 144 3.79 -9.02 -1.29
C GLY A 144 3.80 -10.22 -0.36
N ARG A 145 2.70 -10.96 -0.31
CA ARG A 145 2.57 -12.19 0.50
C ARG A 145 3.56 -13.29 0.08
N MET A 146 3.73 -13.51 -1.21
CA MET A 146 4.72 -14.49 -1.71
C MET A 146 6.15 -14.07 -1.35
N VAL A 147 6.46 -12.78 -1.44
CA VAL A 147 7.78 -12.25 -1.08
C VAL A 147 8.02 -12.38 0.43
N SER A 148 7.05 -12.07 1.28
CA SER A 148 7.22 -12.23 2.74
C SER A 148 7.48 -13.68 3.12
N GLN A 149 6.75 -14.63 2.53
CA GLN A 149 6.97 -16.06 2.77
C GLN A 149 8.38 -16.50 2.34
N LYS A 150 8.88 -15.99 1.21
CA LYS A 150 10.22 -16.33 0.69
C LYS A 150 11.36 -15.71 1.50
N LEU A 151 11.19 -14.48 1.98
CA LEU A 151 12.24 -13.70 2.65
C LEU A 151 12.10 -13.69 4.18
N GLY A 152 11.14 -14.44 4.74
CA GLY A 152 10.76 -14.39 6.15
C GLY A 152 9.88 -13.19 6.51
N TYR A 153 10.09 -12.04 5.87
CA TYR A 153 9.19 -10.88 5.95
C TYR A 153 9.35 -9.95 4.75
N VAL A 154 8.38 -9.05 4.55
CA VAL A 154 8.55 -7.90 3.67
C VAL A 154 7.89 -6.67 4.28
N ASN A 155 8.56 -5.51 4.23
CA ASN A 155 7.93 -4.24 4.53
C ASN A 155 7.14 -3.77 3.32
N SER A 156 5.97 -3.19 3.55
CA SER A 156 5.05 -2.70 2.53
C SER A 156 4.73 -1.23 2.79
N ILE A 157 4.77 -0.41 1.75
CA ILE A 157 4.29 0.97 1.76
C ILE A 157 3.26 1.13 0.65
N SER A 158 2.13 1.78 0.96
CA SER A 158 1.13 2.23 0.01
C SER A 158 1.11 3.75 -0.06
N ILE A 159 0.94 4.32 -1.25
CA ILE A 159 0.80 5.77 -1.46
C ILE A 159 -0.30 6.03 -2.48
N ALA A 160 -1.23 6.94 -2.17
CA ALA A 160 -2.27 7.38 -3.08
C ALA A 160 -1.97 8.81 -3.54
N ARG A 161 -2.16 9.08 -4.83
CA ARG A 161 -2.17 10.44 -5.38
C ARG A 161 -3.58 10.89 -5.69
N TYR A 162 -3.81 12.18 -5.51
CA TYR A 162 -5.12 12.82 -5.62
C TYR A 162 -4.99 14.04 -6.54
N ASP A 163 -4.66 13.81 -7.81
CA ASP A 163 -4.37 14.89 -8.77
C ASP A 163 -5.64 15.58 -9.28
N ASN A 164 -6.80 14.93 -9.18
CA ASN A 164 -8.11 15.49 -9.49
C ASN A 164 -9.02 15.51 -8.26
N PRO A 165 -8.99 16.58 -7.44
CA PRO A 165 -9.77 16.66 -6.21
C PRO A 165 -11.28 16.79 -6.45
N ASN A 166 -11.74 17.00 -7.68
CA ASN A 166 -13.16 17.13 -8.02
C ASN A 166 -13.85 15.79 -8.26
N SER A 167 -13.09 14.71 -8.53
CA SER A 167 -13.64 13.36 -8.65
C SER A 167 -13.95 12.80 -7.25
N LYS A 168 -15.23 12.67 -6.92
CA LYS A 168 -15.69 12.31 -5.57
C LYS A 168 -16.87 11.36 -5.59
N ILE A 169 -16.97 10.53 -4.56
CA ILE A 169 -18.20 9.82 -4.19
C ILE A 169 -18.96 10.61 -3.08
N LYS A 170 -20.02 10.02 -2.50
CA LYS A 170 -20.76 10.65 -1.38
C LYS A 170 -19.84 11.06 -0.24
N ASN A 171 -20.35 11.95 0.62
CA ASN A 171 -19.60 12.51 1.77
C ASN A 171 -18.31 13.24 1.35
N ASN A 172 -18.19 13.66 0.08
CA ASN A 172 -17.01 14.33 -0.49
C ASN A 172 -15.72 13.52 -0.40
N ILE A 173 -15.81 12.18 -0.42
CA ILE A 173 -14.62 11.33 -0.42
C ILE A 173 -14.01 11.41 -1.82
N VAL A 174 -12.75 11.84 -1.88
CA VAL A 174 -12.05 12.03 -3.16
C VAL A 174 -11.56 10.69 -3.67
N ILE A 175 -11.73 10.47 -4.97
CA ILE A 175 -11.23 9.29 -5.67
C ILE A 175 -9.74 9.52 -6.00
N PRO A 176 -8.79 8.71 -5.49
CA PRO A 176 -7.40 8.84 -5.85
C PRO A 176 -7.19 8.54 -7.34
N THR A 177 -6.26 9.24 -7.98
CA THR A 177 -5.91 9.09 -9.40
C THR A 177 -4.89 7.99 -9.63
N LYS A 178 -3.93 7.82 -8.72
CA LYS A 178 -2.89 6.79 -8.79
C LYS A 178 -2.68 6.10 -7.45
N LEU A 179 -2.32 4.83 -7.51
CA LEU A 179 -2.05 3.96 -6.38
C LEU A 179 -0.66 3.35 -6.54
N TYR A 180 0.12 3.41 -5.48
CA TYR A 180 1.48 2.88 -5.45
C TYR A 180 1.59 1.79 -4.39
N ARG A 181 2.36 0.76 -4.69
CA ARG A 181 2.78 -0.26 -3.74
C ARG A 181 4.29 -0.43 -3.79
N ILE A 182 4.96 -0.33 -2.65
CA ILE A 182 6.39 -0.54 -2.50
C ILE A 182 6.59 -1.72 -1.55
N TYR A 183 7.44 -2.66 -1.95
CA TYR A 183 7.90 -3.75 -1.08
C TYR A 183 9.41 -3.69 -0.93
N TYR A 184 9.89 -3.82 0.30
CA TYR A 184 11.32 -3.89 0.56
C TYR A 184 11.68 -4.79 1.74
N ASN A 185 12.89 -5.33 1.70
CA ASN A 185 13.54 -6.03 2.80
C ASN A 185 15.04 -5.72 2.75
N ASN A 186 15.53 -4.99 3.75
CA ASN A 186 16.91 -4.50 3.79
C ASN A 186 17.93 -5.63 3.97
N GLU A 187 17.59 -6.66 4.76
CA GLU A 187 18.45 -7.84 4.98
C GLU A 187 18.66 -8.61 3.67
N ALA A 188 17.59 -8.78 2.91
CA ALA A 188 17.60 -9.44 1.60
C ALA A 188 18.04 -8.53 0.45
N LYS A 189 18.33 -7.25 0.69
CA LYS A 189 18.61 -6.22 -0.33
C LYS A 189 17.55 -6.19 -1.44
N PHE A 190 16.28 -6.34 -1.04
CA PHE A 190 15.14 -6.42 -1.93
C PHE A 190 14.36 -5.10 -1.91
N GLU A 191 14.03 -4.57 -3.08
CA GLU A 191 13.17 -3.39 -3.27
C GLU A 191 12.42 -3.51 -4.61
N LYS A 192 11.10 -3.37 -4.60
CA LYS A 192 10.25 -3.30 -5.81
C LYS A 192 9.10 -2.30 -5.62
N CYS A 193 8.79 -1.56 -6.67
CA CYS A 193 7.73 -0.55 -6.67
C CYS A 193 6.78 -0.76 -7.84
N PHE A 194 5.50 -0.50 -7.60
CA PHE A 194 4.43 -0.66 -8.56
C PHE A 194 3.55 0.59 -8.59
N GLU A 195 3.15 1.02 -9.78
CA GLU A 195 2.20 2.11 -10.02
C GLU A 195 0.96 1.58 -10.74
N TYR A 196 -0.22 1.98 -10.27
CA TYR A 196 -1.51 1.71 -10.89
C TYR A 196 -2.26 3.03 -11.09
N GLU A 197 -2.78 3.29 -12.28
CA GLU A 197 -3.77 4.35 -12.49
C GLU A 197 -5.14 3.86 -12.04
N ASN A 198 -5.82 4.59 -11.15
CA ASN A 198 -7.11 4.18 -10.58
C ASN A 198 -8.27 4.52 -11.54
N ARG A 199 -8.31 3.86 -12.70
CA ARG A 199 -9.26 4.11 -13.78
C ARG A 199 -10.22 2.93 -14.02
N LEU A 200 -11.33 3.20 -14.69
CA LEU A 200 -12.38 2.20 -14.95
C LEU A 200 -12.13 1.39 -16.23
N ASP A 201 -11.39 1.95 -17.18
CA ASP A 201 -11.03 1.35 -18.46
C ASP A 201 -9.71 0.57 -18.36
N VAL A 202 -9.80 -0.67 -17.89
CA VAL A 202 -8.64 -1.56 -17.73
C VAL A 202 -8.84 -2.87 -18.49
N ASP A 203 -7.94 -3.15 -19.43
CA ASP A 203 -7.81 -4.48 -20.05
C ASP A 203 -7.14 -5.47 -19.08
N TYR A 204 -7.90 -5.89 -18.07
CA TYR A 204 -7.39 -6.74 -17.00
C TYR A 204 -6.94 -8.13 -17.45
N LYS A 205 -7.36 -8.57 -18.65
CA LYS A 205 -7.01 -9.88 -19.23
C LYS A 205 -5.55 -9.89 -19.69
N ASN A 206 -5.10 -8.81 -20.30
CA ASN A 206 -3.71 -8.66 -20.76
C ASN A 206 -2.82 -7.94 -19.75
N ASP A 207 -3.42 -7.38 -18.70
CA ASP A 207 -2.72 -6.81 -17.56
C ASP A 207 -1.83 -7.83 -16.84
N LYS A 208 -0.55 -7.53 -16.67
CA LYS A 208 0.41 -8.35 -15.91
C LYS A 208 1.05 -7.50 -14.83
N LEU A 209 1.41 -8.09 -13.70
CA LEU A 209 2.07 -7.38 -12.59
C LEU A 209 3.30 -6.58 -13.06
N LYS A 210 4.12 -7.16 -13.95
CA LYS A 210 5.31 -6.51 -14.51
C LYS A 210 5.01 -5.23 -15.30
N ASN A 211 3.79 -5.06 -15.80
CA ASN A 211 3.38 -3.85 -16.54
C ASN A 211 3.29 -2.63 -15.61
N HIS A 212 3.12 -2.87 -14.30
CA HIS A 212 3.01 -1.85 -13.27
C HIS A 212 4.32 -1.57 -12.55
N GLU A 213 5.37 -2.38 -12.79
CA GLU A 213 6.65 -2.23 -12.10
C GLU A 213 7.36 -0.96 -12.56
N ILE A 214 7.77 -0.12 -11.61
CA ILE A 214 8.47 1.15 -11.84
C ILE A 214 9.74 1.23 -10.99
N SER A 215 10.63 2.15 -11.35
CA SER A 215 11.83 2.43 -10.55
C SER A 215 11.44 3.04 -9.20
N CYS A 216 11.83 2.43 -8.08
CA CYS A 216 11.56 3.00 -6.76
C CYS A 216 12.17 4.40 -6.55
N LYS A 217 13.21 4.76 -7.30
CA LYS A 217 13.85 6.08 -7.23
C LYS A 217 12.88 7.23 -7.52
N ILE A 218 11.89 7.02 -8.40
CA ILE A 218 10.94 8.11 -8.77
C ILE A 218 9.91 8.40 -7.68
N LEU A 219 9.80 7.54 -6.66
CA LEU A 219 8.88 7.71 -5.53
C LEU A 219 9.57 8.26 -4.28
N LYS A 220 10.90 8.33 -4.28
CA LYS A 220 11.65 8.82 -3.12
C LYS A 220 11.53 10.35 -3.01
N ILE A 221 11.41 10.84 -1.79
CA ILE A 221 11.29 12.27 -1.45
C ILE A 221 12.57 12.80 -0.79
#